data_AF-A0A368T7W4-F1
#
_entry.id   AF-A0A368T7W4-F1
#
_cell.length_a   1.000
_cell.length_b   1.000
_cell.length_c   1.000
_cell.angle_alpha   90.00
_cell.angle_beta   90.00
_cell.angle_gamma   90.00
#
_symmetry.space_group_name_H-M   'P 1'
#
loop_
_entity.id
_entity.type
_entity.pdbx_description
1 polymer ?
#
loop_
_entity_poly.entity_id
_entity_poly.type
_entity_poly.pdbx_seq_one_letter_code
_entity_poly.pdbx_strand_id
1 'polypeptide(L)'
;MSEQPSQSPARELPPEAQGNEKWHDTTHAVWKRSSLSSEDSDAIVEVAKFDDGYRAVRDGKNPDKGILFFTPAEWEAFVLGAKDGEFDIPEEYLTPEEAAIQRGEVPVFAVPSPHNTAPPKDGD
;
A
#
# COMPACT_ATOMS: atom_id res chain seq x y z
N MET A 1 43.29 -19.19 -10.89
CA MET A 1 42.54 -18.14 -11.59
C MET A 1 41.19 -18.11 -10.95
N SER A 2 40.90 -17.08 -10.16
CA SER A 2 39.62 -16.97 -9.44
C SER A 2 38.80 -15.91 -10.16
N GLU A 3 37.81 -16.35 -10.93
CA GLU A 3 36.82 -15.47 -11.54
C GLU A 3 35.88 -14.96 -10.44
N GLN A 4 35.87 -13.63 -10.24
CA GLN A 4 34.87 -12.98 -9.42
C GLN A 4 33.55 -12.89 -10.19
N PRO A 5 32.39 -13.14 -9.56
CA PRO A 5 31.11 -13.01 -10.22
C PRO A 5 30.84 -11.53 -10.56
N SER A 6 30.52 -11.29 -11.82
CA SER A 6 30.08 -10.00 -12.37
C SER A 6 28.90 -9.46 -11.55
N GLN A 7 29.12 -8.39 -10.80
CA GLN A 7 28.03 -7.62 -10.21
C GLN A 7 27.31 -6.89 -11.34
N SER A 8 26.05 -7.25 -11.58
CA SER A 8 25.12 -6.42 -12.35
C SER A 8 25.15 -4.99 -11.79
N PRO A 9 25.16 -3.94 -12.62
CA PRO A 9 25.21 -2.58 -12.11
C PRO A 9 24.00 -2.36 -11.21
N ALA A 10 24.25 -1.96 -9.97
CA ALA A 10 23.20 -1.55 -9.05
C ALA A 10 22.37 -0.47 -9.76
N ARG A 11 21.09 -0.73 -10.00
CA ARG A 11 20.16 0.25 -10.56
C ARG A 11 20.24 1.48 -9.65
N GLU A 12 20.70 2.60 -10.19
CA GLU A 12 20.81 3.84 -9.42
C GLU A 12 19.44 4.15 -8.81
N LEU A 13 19.40 4.27 -7.48
CA LEU A 13 18.19 4.57 -6.75
C LEU A 13 17.68 5.94 -7.20
N PRO A 14 16.37 6.08 -7.46
CA PRO A 14 15.82 7.38 -7.82
C PRO A 14 15.96 8.35 -6.64
N PRO A 15 15.96 9.68 -6.85
CA PRO A 15 16.22 10.65 -5.79
C PRO A 15 15.36 10.48 -4.53
N GLU A 16 14.10 10.05 -4.68
CA GLU A 16 13.16 9.78 -3.59
C GLU A 16 13.53 8.57 -2.71
N ALA A 17 14.40 7.69 -3.20
CA ALA A 17 14.88 6.51 -2.51
C ALA A 17 16.18 6.75 -1.74
N GLN A 18 16.88 7.85 -2.01
CA GLN A 18 18.20 8.10 -1.43
C GLN A 18 18.10 8.32 0.09
N GLY A 19 18.75 7.43 0.85
CA GLY A 19 18.75 7.47 2.32
C GLY A 19 17.49 6.90 2.98
N ASN A 20 16.52 6.39 2.21
CA ASN A 20 15.33 5.73 2.75
C ASN A 20 15.52 4.22 2.77
N GLU A 21 15.91 3.67 3.93
CA GLU A 21 16.15 2.23 4.12
C GLU A 21 14.89 1.37 3.94
N LYS A 22 13.70 1.98 3.91
CA LYS A 22 12.42 1.27 3.72
C LYS A 22 11.95 1.28 2.27
N TRP A 23 12.64 2.01 1.38
CA TRP A 23 12.21 2.17 0.00
C TRP A 23 12.19 0.83 -0.75
N HIS A 24 11.17 0.65 -1.58
CA HIS A 24 11.03 -0.47 -2.50
C HIS A 24 10.60 0.03 -3.88
N ASP A 25 11.04 -0.64 -4.94
CA ASP A 25 10.59 -0.35 -6.30
C ASP A 25 9.11 -0.70 -6.45
N THR A 26 8.27 0.31 -6.71
CA THR A 26 6.83 0.16 -6.87
C THR A 26 6.37 0.09 -8.33
N THR A 27 7.28 0.08 -9.30
CA THR A 27 6.97 0.09 -10.74
C THR A 27 5.99 -1.03 -11.13
N HIS A 28 6.11 -2.19 -10.49
CA HIS A 28 5.27 -3.37 -10.70
C HIS A 28 4.52 -3.81 -9.43
N ALA A 29 4.37 -2.92 -8.46
CA ALA A 29 3.64 -3.21 -7.24
C ALA A 29 2.14 -3.41 -7.55
N VAL A 30 1.55 -4.43 -6.92
CA VAL A 30 0.10 -4.66 -6.98
C VAL A 30 -0.56 -3.90 -5.85
N TRP A 31 -1.13 -2.74 -6.18
CA TRP A 31 -1.87 -1.89 -5.26
C TRP A 31 -3.30 -2.39 -5.08
N LYS A 32 -3.76 -2.41 -3.84
CA LYS A 32 -5.15 -2.73 -3.49
C LYS A 32 -5.78 -1.63 -2.66
N ARG A 33 -7.09 -1.44 -2.82
CA ARG A 33 -7.96 -0.54 -2.07
C ARG A 33 -9.14 -1.29 -1.47
N SER A 34 -9.93 -0.63 -0.63
CA SER A 34 -11.18 -1.18 -0.11
C SER A 34 -12.20 -1.41 -1.23
N SER A 35 -13.02 -2.46 -1.13
CA SER A 35 -14.18 -2.68 -2.00
C SER A 35 -15.23 -1.58 -1.90
N LEU A 36 -15.20 -0.77 -0.84
CA LEU A 36 -16.07 0.38 -0.65
C LEU A 36 -15.55 1.65 -1.33
N SER A 37 -14.30 1.66 -1.82
CA SER A 37 -13.74 2.82 -2.52
C SER A 37 -14.36 2.97 -3.92
N SER A 38 -14.97 4.12 -4.17
CA SER A 38 -15.50 4.58 -5.45
C SER A 38 -14.72 5.80 -5.98
N GLU A 39 -14.94 6.19 -7.24
CA GLU A 39 -14.33 7.42 -7.78
C GLU A 39 -14.80 8.68 -7.03
N ASP A 40 -16.01 8.65 -6.48
CA ASP A 40 -16.60 9.75 -5.71
C ASP A 40 -16.17 9.77 -4.24
N SER A 41 -15.39 8.78 -3.77
CA SER A 41 -14.89 8.75 -2.39
C SER A 41 -13.98 9.95 -2.11
N ASP A 42 -14.13 10.60 -0.95
CA ASP A 42 -13.31 11.76 -0.58
C ASP A 42 -11.82 11.41 -0.51
N ALA A 43 -11.50 10.25 0.06
CA ALA A 43 -10.16 9.69 0.17
C ALA A 43 -10.14 8.21 -0.24
N ILE A 44 -9.03 7.79 -0.86
CA ILE A 44 -8.78 6.38 -1.20
C ILE A 44 -7.37 6.06 -0.73
N VAL A 45 -7.24 5.10 0.18
CA VAL A 45 -5.94 4.58 0.60
C VAL A 45 -5.65 3.32 -0.21
N GLU A 46 -4.46 3.28 -0.82
CA GLU A 46 -3.97 2.11 -1.54
C GLU A 46 -2.75 1.53 -0.85
N VAL A 47 -2.70 0.20 -0.78
CA VAL A 47 -1.62 -0.55 -0.12
C VAL A 47 -1.05 -1.59 -1.09
N ALA A 48 0.28 -1.65 -1.18
CA ALA A 48 1.01 -2.72 -1.85
C ALA A 48 1.80 -3.56 -0.85
N LYS A 49 1.90 -4.86 -1.11
CA LYS A 49 2.67 -5.83 -0.33
C LYS A 49 3.88 -6.30 -1.13
N PHE A 50 5.04 -6.35 -0.47
CA PHE A 50 6.26 -6.95 -0.98
C PHE A 50 6.49 -8.34 -0.37
N ASP A 51 7.35 -9.13 -1.02
CA ASP A 51 7.62 -10.53 -0.66
C ASP A 51 8.33 -10.67 0.70
N ASP A 52 9.13 -9.67 1.07
CA ASP A 52 9.83 -9.59 2.36
C ASP A 52 8.95 -9.05 3.51
N GLY A 53 7.68 -8.76 3.21
CA GLY A 53 6.71 -8.32 4.19
C GLY A 53 6.61 -6.81 4.38
N TYR A 54 7.42 -5.99 3.71
CA TYR A 54 7.24 -4.53 3.71
C TYR A 54 5.88 -4.14 3.10
N ARG A 55 5.44 -2.92 3.41
CA ARG A 55 4.26 -2.30 2.79
C ARG A 55 4.59 -0.93 2.23
N ALA A 56 3.98 -0.63 1.09
CA ALA A 56 3.88 0.71 0.56
C ALA A 56 2.43 1.18 0.68
N VAL A 57 2.23 2.44 1.04
CA VAL A 57 0.93 3.11 1.15
C VAL A 57 0.96 4.40 0.34
N ARG A 58 -0.09 4.67 -0.43
CA ARG A 58 -0.23 5.92 -1.20
C ARG A 58 -1.66 6.44 -1.20
N ASP A 59 -1.81 7.71 -1.58
CA ASP A 59 -3.10 8.30 -1.92
C ASP A 59 -3.54 7.77 -3.29
N GLY A 60 -4.59 6.94 -3.31
CA GLY A 60 -5.14 6.35 -4.53
C GLY A 60 -5.77 7.37 -5.48
N LYS A 61 -6.17 8.55 -5.00
CA LYS A 61 -6.66 9.66 -5.84
C LYS A 61 -5.52 10.46 -6.46
N ASN A 62 -4.34 10.42 -5.85
CA ASN A 62 -3.16 11.15 -6.31
C ASN A 62 -1.89 10.27 -6.16
N PRO A 63 -1.78 9.17 -6.92
CA PRO A 63 -0.73 8.16 -6.70
C PRO A 63 0.69 8.69 -6.88
N ASP A 64 0.87 9.81 -7.60
CA ASP A 64 2.18 10.43 -7.86
C ASP A 64 2.64 11.40 -6.76
N LYS A 65 1.81 11.70 -5.75
CA LYS A 65 2.17 12.66 -4.68
C LYS A 65 3.18 12.11 -3.67
N GLY A 66 3.42 10.81 -3.66
CA GLY A 66 4.38 10.17 -2.79
C GLY A 66 3.89 8.85 -2.22
N ILE A 67 4.85 8.05 -1.78
CA ILE A 67 4.62 6.71 -1.23
C ILE A 67 5.27 6.64 0.15
N LEU A 68 4.50 6.16 1.13
CA LEU A 68 4.98 5.85 2.46
C LEU A 68 5.36 4.38 2.54
N PHE A 69 6.52 4.08 3.11
CA PHE A 69 7.01 2.71 3.28
C PHE A 69 7.04 2.32 4.75
N PHE A 70 6.56 1.12 5.05
CA PHE A 70 6.48 0.55 6.38
C PHE A 70 7.25 -0.77 6.43
N THR A 71 8.05 -0.93 7.49
CA THR A 71 8.64 -2.23 7.82
C THR A 71 7.54 -3.24 8.19
N PRO A 72 7.82 -4.55 8.15
CA PRO A 72 6.85 -5.56 8.58
C PRO A 72 6.32 -5.33 10.00
N ALA A 73 7.21 -4.96 10.93
CA ALA A 73 6.87 -4.71 12.33
C ALA A 73 6.01 -3.44 12.51
N GLU A 74 6.33 -2.35 11.80
CA GLU A 74 5.51 -1.13 11.83
C GLU A 74 4.12 -1.38 11.25
N TRP A 75 4.03 -2.15 10.16
CA TRP A 75 2.74 -2.50 9.58
C TRP A 75 1.90 -3.40 10.50
N GLU A 76 2.53 -4.38 11.14
CA GLU A 76 1.85 -5.23 12.13
C GLU A 76 1.31 -4.40 13.29
N ALA A 77 2.13 -3.52 13.87
CA ALA A 77 1.71 -2.62 14.94
C ALA A 77 0.55 -1.71 14.50
N PHE A 78 0.64 -1.10 13.32
CA PHE A 78 -0.42 -0.26 12.76
C PHE A 78 -1.74 -1.03 12.61
N VAL A 79 -1.70 -2.24 12.03
CA VAL A 79 -2.91 -3.05 11.84
C VAL A 79 -3.52 -3.50 13.16
N LEU A 80 -2.69 -3.81 14.17
CA LEU A 80 -3.19 -4.17 15.50
C LEU A 80 -3.86 -2.98 16.19
N GLY A 81 -3.24 -1.80 16.18
CA GLY A 81 -3.85 -0.58 16.73
C GLY A 81 -5.14 -0.19 16.02
N ALA A 82 -5.16 -0.27 14.68
CA ALA A 82 -6.38 -0.01 13.90
C ALA A 82 -7.52 -0.99 14.24
N LYS A 83 -7.22 -2.27 14.48
CA LYS A 83 -8.22 -3.27 14.90
C LYS A 83 -8.67 -3.13 16.34
N ASP A 84 -7.86 -2.49 17.19
CA ASP A 84 -8.22 -2.14 18.56
C ASP A 84 -9.06 -0.86 18.63
N GLY A 85 -9.38 -0.26 17.48
CA GLY A 85 -10.24 0.92 17.37
C GLY A 85 -9.50 2.24 17.61
N GLU A 86 -8.16 2.28 17.50
CA GLU A 86 -7.38 3.53 17.68
C GLU A 86 -7.80 4.65 16.70
N PHE A 87 -8.36 4.27 15.55
CA PHE A 87 -8.86 5.19 14.52
C PHE A 87 -10.39 5.16 14.37
N ASP A 88 -11.11 4.49 15.27
CA ASP A 88 -12.57 4.44 15.23
C ASP A 88 -13.16 5.83 15.52
N ILE A 89 -14.17 6.19 14.75
CA ILE A 89 -14.90 7.44 14.91
C ILE A 89 -16.05 7.20 15.90
N PRO A 90 -16.31 8.12 16.85
CA PRO A 90 -17.50 8.01 17.70
C PRO A 90 -18.78 7.84 16.87
N GLU A 91 -19.62 6.85 17.23
CA GLU A 91 -20.79 6.48 16.42
C GLU A 91 -21.78 7.63 16.19
N GLU A 92 -21.79 8.64 17.07
CA GLU A 92 -22.62 9.84 16.93
C GLU A 92 -22.29 10.69 15.69
N TYR A 93 -21.08 10.53 15.11
CA TYR A 93 -20.66 11.19 13.88
C TYR A 93 -20.82 10.31 12.64
N LEU A 94 -21.29 9.07 12.80
CA LEU A 94 -21.43 8.11 11.72
C LEU A 94 -22.90 7.99 11.29
N THR A 95 -23.12 7.81 9.99
CA THR A 95 -24.38 7.25 9.51
C THR A 95 -24.54 5.80 10.01
N PRO A 96 -25.78 5.26 10.06
CA PRO A 96 -25.99 3.87 10.46
C PRO A 96 -25.21 2.85 9.63
N GLU A 97 -24.99 3.15 8.34
CA GLU A 97 -24.21 2.31 7.43
C GLU A 97 -22.72 2.34 7.77
N GLU A 98 -22.14 3.54 7.97
CA GLU A 98 -20.73 3.68 8.36
C GLU A 98 -20.44 3.04 9.72
N ALA A 99 -21.36 3.16 10.67
CA ALA A 99 -21.23 2.50 11.97
C ALA A 99 -21.24 0.96 11.83
N ALA A 100 -22.08 0.41 10.95
CA ALA A 100 -22.08 -1.03 10.64
C ALA A 100 -20.78 -1.49 9.95
N ILE A 101 -20.21 -0.65 9.07
CA ILE A 101 -18.89 -0.90 8.48
C ILE A 101 -17.80 -0.91 9.56
N GLN A 102 -17.78 0.10 10.45
CA GLN A 102 -16.79 0.20 11.52
C GLN A 102 -16.86 -1.00 12.49
N ARG A 103 -18.07 -1.45 12.85
CA ARG A 103 -18.26 -2.67 13.67
C ARG A 103 -17.93 -3.98 12.93
N GLY A 104 -17.59 -3.93 11.65
CA GLY A 104 -17.29 -5.10 10.84
C GLY A 104 -18.51 -5.95 10.50
N GLU A 105 -19.71 -5.38 10.59
CA GLU A 105 -20.98 -6.04 10.26
C GLU A 105 -21.21 -6.12 8.73
N VAL A 106 -20.54 -5.23 7.99
CA VAL A 106 -20.54 -5.23 6.51
C VAL A 106 -19.25 -5.88 6.00
N PRO A 107 -19.31 -6.90 5.14
CA PRO A 107 -18.12 -7.52 4.58
C PRO A 107 -17.38 -6.55 3.65
N VAL A 108 -16.10 -6.33 3.93
CA VAL A 108 -15.20 -5.51 3.10
C VAL A 108 -14.02 -6.36 2.65
N PHE A 109 -13.64 -6.24 1.38
CA PHE A 109 -12.52 -6.98 0.80
C PHE A 109 -11.59 -6.05 0.04
N ALA A 110 -10.32 -6.45 -0.08
CA ALA A 110 -9.33 -5.70 -0.84
C ALA A 110 -9.48 -5.98 -2.34
N VAL A 111 -9.69 -4.94 -3.13
CA VAL A 111 -9.81 -5.01 -4.60
C VAL A 111 -8.59 -4.36 -5.27
N PRO A 112 -8.16 -4.83 -6.46
CA PRO A 112 -7.08 -4.18 -7.20
C PRO A 112 -7.39 -2.71 -7.50
N SER A 113 -6.37 -1.86 -7.41
CA SER A 113 -6.43 -0.48 -7.88
C SER A 113 -6.66 -0.43 -9.39
N PRO A 114 -7.49 0.50 -9.90
CA PRO A 114 -7.58 0.79 -11.33
C PRO A 114 -6.29 1.45 -11.88
N HIS A 115 -5.41 1.95 -11.01
CA HIS A 115 -4.13 2.58 -11.35
C HIS A 115 -2.94 1.61 -11.31
N ASN A 116 -3.19 0.31 -11.20
CA ASN A 116 -2.12 -0.68 -11.37
C ASN A 116 -1.61 -0.64 -12.81
N THR A 117 -0.29 -0.61 -12.96
CA THR A 117 0.34 -0.85 -14.26
C THR A 117 0.07 -2.30 -14.66
N ALA A 118 -0.15 -2.53 -15.97
CA ALA A 118 -0.21 -3.90 -16.46
C ALA A 118 1.13 -4.60 -16.13
N PRO A 119 1.13 -5.88 -15.71
CA PRO A 119 2.37 -6.62 -15.59
C PRO A 119 3.11 -6.55 -16.93
N PRO A 120 4.46 -6.50 -16.94
CA PRO A 120 5.20 -6.56 -18.18
C PRO A 120 4.75 -7.81 -18.94
N LYS A 121 4.40 -7.64 -20.23
CA LYS A 121 4.18 -8.80 -21.09
C LYS A 121 5.51 -9.51 -21.19
N ASP A 122 5.58 -10.77 -20.82
CA ASP A 122 6.78 -11.57 -20.99
C ASP A 122 7.27 -11.48 -22.45
N GLY A 123 8.48 -10.93 -22.65
CA GLY A 123 9.25 -10.99 -23.91
C GLY A 123 8.99 -9.88 -24.94
N ASP A 124 9.87 -8.87 -24.94
CA ASP A 124 10.48 -8.27 -26.15
C ASP A 124 11.98 -8.07 -25.87
#